data_AF-A0A6N8WYD5-F1
#
_entry.id   AF-A0A6N8WYD5-F1
#
_cell.length_a   1.000
_cell.length_b   1.000
_cell.length_c   1.000
_cell.angle_alpha   90.00
_cell.angle_beta   90.00
_cell.angle_gamma   90.00
#
_symmetry.space_group_name_H-M   'P 1'
#
loop_
_entity.id
_entity.type
_entity.pdbx_description
1 polymer ?
#
loop_
_entity_poly.entity_id
_entity_poly.type
_entity_poly.pdbx_seq_one_letter_code
_entity_poly.pdbx_strand_id
1 'polypeptide(L)'
;MTGVYQDYSALAARYHAPKFEVEADYVGVYLAARAGYDVTGVSAFWQKMIARTPGAAWAQSLTHPDGSSRLHVLDATAAEIQEKRDSGRPLVPNLRTGG
;
A
#
# COMPACT_ATOMS: atom_id res chain seq x y z
N MET A 1 21.97 -26.49 17.83
CA MET A 1 21.98 -25.54 16.71
C MET A 1 20.73 -24.68 16.78
N THR A 2 20.81 -23.50 17.41
CA THR A 2 19.67 -22.57 17.59
C THR A 2 20.21 -21.16 17.47
N GLY A 3 20.18 -20.54 16.28
CA GLY A 3 20.80 -19.22 16.14
C GLY A 3 20.59 -18.43 14.86
N VAL A 4 19.90 -18.95 13.84
CA VAL A 4 19.81 -18.24 12.54
C VAL A 4 18.36 -18.00 12.05
N TYR A 5 17.36 -18.65 12.66
CA TYR A 5 15.95 -18.49 12.25
C TYR A 5 15.19 -17.31 12.89
N GLN A 6 15.77 -16.63 13.88
CA GLN A 6 15.08 -15.57 14.64
C GLN A 6 15.21 -14.17 14.00
N ASP A 7 16.19 -13.95 13.11
CA ASP A 7 16.50 -12.61 12.58
C ASP A 7 15.69 -12.25 11.32
N TYR A 8 15.44 -13.23 10.44
CA TYR A 8 14.69 -13.01 9.21
C TYR A 8 13.23 -12.61 9.44
N SER A 9 12.57 -13.17 10.46
CA SER A 9 11.19 -12.83 10.80
C SER A 9 11.06 -11.42 11.39
N ALA A 10 12.03 -10.99 12.20
CA ALA A 10 12.07 -9.64 12.77
C ALA A 10 12.38 -8.59 11.68
N LEU A 11 13.27 -8.92 10.73
CA LEU A 11 13.57 -8.07 9.59
C LEU A 11 12.35 -7.96 8.65
N ALA A 12 11.68 -9.07 8.34
CA ALA A 12 10.43 -9.07 7.57
C ALA A 12 9.35 -8.23 8.27
N ALA A 13 9.11 -8.45 9.56
CA ALA A 13 8.15 -7.64 10.34
C ALA A 13 8.48 -6.14 10.33
N ARG A 14 9.77 -5.76 10.24
CA ARG A 14 10.18 -4.37 10.05
C ARG A 14 9.85 -3.84 8.66
N TYR A 15 10.08 -4.59 7.59
CA TYR A 15 9.69 -4.18 6.22
C TYR A 15 8.17 -4.08 6.05
N HIS A 16 7.43 -4.86 6.83
CA HIS A 16 5.98 -4.91 6.82
C HIS A 16 5.34 -4.14 7.98
N ALA A 17 6.10 -3.26 8.63
CA ALA A 17 5.53 -2.42 9.68
C ALA A 17 4.41 -1.54 9.08
N PRO A 18 3.32 -1.23 9.80
CA PRO A 18 2.16 -0.51 9.25
C PRO A 18 2.50 0.80 8.54
N LYS A 19 3.55 1.50 8.97
CA LYS A 19 4.05 2.70 8.29
C LYS A 19 4.62 2.43 6.88
N PHE A 20 5.34 1.34 6.70
CA PHE A 20 5.91 0.96 5.40
C PHE A 20 4.85 0.41 4.46
N GLU A 21 3.85 -0.29 4.99
CA GLU A 21 2.68 -0.72 4.22
C GLU A 21 1.90 0.48 3.66
N VAL A 22 1.72 1.54 4.46
CA VAL A 22 1.10 2.80 4.02
C VAL A 22 1.94 3.51 2.95
N GLU A 23 3.27 3.54 3.11
CA GLU A 23 4.17 4.10 2.10
C GLU A 23 4.15 3.29 0.79
N ALA A 24 4.13 1.96 0.91
CA ALA A 24 4.06 1.05 -0.24
C ALA A 24 2.75 1.21 -1.01
N ASP A 25 1.61 1.33 -0.30
CA ASP A 25 0.32 1.62 -0.92
C ASP A 25 0.37 2.95 -1.66
N TYR A 26 0.85 4.02 -1.00
CA TYR A 26 0.97 5.36 -1.60
C TYR A 26 1.78 5.35 -2.90
N VAL A 27 2.98 4.76 -2.87
CA VAL A 27 3.85 4.67 -4.06
C VAL A 27 3.25 3.74 -5.12
N GLY A 28 2.61 2.64 -4.70
CA GLY A 28 1.97 1.66 -5.58
C GLY A 28 0.88 2.27 -6.44
N VAL A 29 -0.01 3.09 -5.87
CA VAL A 29 -1.07 3.77 -6.64
C VAL A 29 -0.45 4.72 -7.68
N TYR A 30 0.61 5.45 -7.32
CA TYR A 30 1.33 6.32 -8.26
C TYR A 30 1.96 5.55 -9.43
N LEU A 31 2.58 4.41 -9.16
CA LEU A 31 3.15 3.55 -10.21
C LEU A 31 2.07 3.04 -11.16
N ALA A 32 0.94 2.56 -10.64
CA ALA A 32 -0.19 2.12 -11.45
C ALA A 32 -0.74 3.25 -12.33
N ALA A 33 -0.97 4.44 -11.76
CA ALA A 33 -1.47 5.59 -12.50
C ALA A 33 -0.51 6.05 -13.61
N ARG A 34 0.81 6.03 -13.35
CA ARG A 34 1.84 6.37 -14.35
C ARG A 34 1.97 5.32 -15.45
N ALA A 35 1.68 4.06 -15.15
CA ALA A 35 1.59 2.99 -16.13
C ALA A 35 0.32 3.08 -17.01
N GLY A 36 -0.57 4.05 -16.75
CA GLY A 36 -1.79 4.29 -17.53
C GLY A 36 -3.02 3.57 -17.01
N TYR A 37 -2.94 2.90 -15.85
CA TYR A 37 -4.12 2.30 -15.23
C TYR A 37 -5.02 3.34 -14.58
N ASP A 38 -6.33 3.04 -14.60
CA ASP A 38 -7.30 3.73 -13.78
C ASP A 38 -7.13 3.28 -12.32
N VAL A 39 -6.90 4.25 -11.44
CA VAL A 39 -6.72 4.04 -10.01
C VAL A 39 -7.95 4.44 -9.20
N THR A 40 -9.04 4.83 -9.86
CA THR A 40 -10.31 5.09 -9.17
C THR A 40 -10.86 3.79 -8.57
N GLY A 41 -11.37 3.87 -7.33
CA GLY A 41 -11.92 2.70 -6.64
C GLY A 41 -10.88 1.64 -6.23
N VAL A 42 -9.60 2.02 -6.09
CA VAL A 42 -8.53 1.12 -5.67
C VAL A 42 -8.81 0.43 -4.33
N SER A 43 -9.46 1.09 -3.35
CA SER A 43 -9.86 0.45 -2.10
C SER A 43 -10.89 -0.66 -2.33
N ALA A 44 -11.88 -0.43 -3.21
CA ALA A 44 -12.90 -1.40 -3.57
C ALA A 44 -12.31 -2.62 -4.30
N PHE A 45 -11.27 -2.42 -5.13
CA PHE A 45 -10.51 -3.53 -5.72
C PHE A 45 -9.89 -4.40 -4.63
N TRP A 46 -9.18 -3.81 -3.67
CA TRP A 46 -8.55 -4.55 -2.57
C TRP A 46 -9.57 -5.23 -1.65
N GLN A 47 -10.68 -4.58 -1.33
CA GLN A 47 -11.79 -5.20 -0.58
C GLN A 47 -12.32 -6.45 -1.29
N LYS A 48 -12.51 -6.40 -2.62
CA LYS A 48 -12.94 -7.57 -3.40
C LYS A 48 -11.88 -8.67 -3.41
N MET A 49 -10.60 -8.32 -3.50
CA MET A 49 -9.49 -9.28 -3.44
C MET A 49 -9.43 -10.01 -2.10
N ILE A 50 -9.59 -9.27 -0.99
CA ILE A 50 -9.64 -9.82 0.37
C ILE A 50 -10.85 -10.77 0.52
N ALA A 51 -12.03 -10.34 0.09
CA ALA A 51 -13.25 -11.13 0.21
C ALA A 51 -13.24 -12.42 -0.63
N ARG A 52 -12.55 -12.42 -1.78
CA ARG A 52 -12.46 -13.58 -2.70
C ARG A 52 -11.44 -14.62 -2.29
N THR A 53 -10.55 -14.30 -1.36
CA THR A 53 -9.43 -15.17 -0.99
C THR A 53 -9.48 -15.52 0.50
N PRO A 54 -10.53 -16.23 0.96
CA PRO A 54 -10.67 -16.64 2.36
C PRO A 54 -9.48 -17.54 2.75
N GLY A 55 -8.63 -17.05 3.64
CA GLY A 55 -7.35 -17.68 4.04
C GLY A 55 -6.10 -16.93 3.58
N ALA A 56 -6.14 -16.26 2.42
CA ALA A 56 -5.06 -15.36 2.02
C ALA A 56 -5.16 -14.01 2.73
N ALA A 57 -6.35 -13.58 3.17
CA ALA A 57 -6.48 -12.45 4.08
C ALA A 57 -5.67 -12.67 5.38
N TRP A 58 -5.72 -13.91 5.93
CA TRP A 58 -4.88 -14.32 7.06
C TRP A 58 -3.39 -14.33 6.71
N ALA A 59 -3.01 -14.92 5.57
CA ALA A 59 -1.62 -14.95 5.13
C ALA A 59 -1.05 -13.55 4.82
N GLN A 60 -1.86 -12.66 4.22
CA GLN A 60 -1.54 -11.25 4.02
C GLN A 60 -1.43 -10.55 5.37
N SER A 61 -2.35 -10.74 6.31
CA SER A 61 -2.22 -10.14 7.65
C SER A 61 -0.95 -10.58 8.40
N LEU A 62 -0.43 -11.78 8.11
CA LEU A 62 0.84 -12.29 8.64
C LEU A 62 2.10 -11.72 7.95
N THR A 63 2.06 -11.48 6.64
CA THR A 63 3.22 -10.98 5.86
C THR A 63 3.15 -9.50 5.55
N HIS A 64 1.98 -8.88 5.58
CA HIS A 64 1.64 -7.52 5.20
C HIS A 64 0.42 -7.09 6.04
N PRO A 65 0.63 -6.78 7.34
CA PRO A 65 -0.46 -6.48 8.26
C PRO A 65 -1.49 -5.52 7.66
N ASP A 66 -2.74 -5.95 7.66
CA ASP A 66 -3.87 -5.17 7.16
C ASP A 66 -4.34 -4.22 8.26
N GLY A 67 -3.99 -2.94 8.12
CA GLY A 67 -4.66 -1.87 8.86
C GLY A 67 -5.88 -1.41 8.08
N SER A 68 -7.03 -1.25 8.75
CA SER A 68 -8.19 -0.53 8.17
C SER A 68 -7.81 0.87 7.66
N SER A 69 -6.73 1.45 8.21
CA SER A 69 -6.10 2.70 7.76
C SER A 69 -5.54 2.66 6.34
N ARG A 70 -5.19 1.48 5.80
CA ARG A 70 -4.61 1.34 4.45
C ARG A 70 -5.61 1.65 3.33
N LEU A 71 -6.86 1.20 3.48
CA LEU A 71 -7.92 1.47 2.50
C LEU A 71 -8.18 2.97 2.36
N HIS A 72 -8.13 3.71 3.46
CA HIS A 72 -8.27 5.17 3.45
C HIS A 72 -7.13 5.86 2.69
N VAL A 73 -5.88 5.39 2.87
CA VAL A 73 -4.72 5.92 2.15
C VAL A 73 -4.85 5.68 0.65
N LEU A 74 -5.30 4.51 0.24
CA LEU A 74 -5.48 4.18 -1.18
C LEU A 74 -6.44 5.17 -1.87
N ASP A 75 -7.59 5.45 -1.27
CA ASP A 75 -8.57 6.38 -1.83
C ASP A 75 -8.09 7.83 -1.79
N ALA A 76 -7.43 8.26 -0.71
CA ALA A 76 -6.82 9.58 -0.63
C ALA A 76 -5.74 9.79 -1.70
N THR A 77 -4.94 8.75 -1.98
CA THR A 77 -3.89 8.79 -3.01
C THR A 77 -4.50 8.88 -4.41
N ALA A 78 -5.56 8.13 -4.68
CA ALA A 78 -6.27 8.20 -5.95
C ALA A 78 -6.87 9.60 -6.18
N ALA A 79 -7.44 10.23 -5.14
CA ALA A 79 -7.94 11.60 -5.20
C ALA A 79 -6.81 12.62 -5.47
N GLU A 80 -5.67 12.50 -4.79
CA GLU A 80 -4.49 13.34 -5.04
C GLU A 80 -3.99 13.21 -6.49
N ILE A 81 -3.93 12.00 -7.03
CA ILE A 81 -3.55 11.75 -8.42
C ILE A 81 -4.55 12.39 -9.39
N GLN A 82 -5.85 12.30 -9.10
CA GLN A 82 -6.88 12.93 -9.93
C GLN A 82 -6.72 14.44 -9.92
N GLU A 83 -6.53 15.05 -8.75
CA GLU A 83 -6.27 16.49 -8.64
C GLU A 83 -5.03 16.91 -9.44
N LYS A 84 -3.95 16.10 -9.44
CA LYS A 84 -2.76 16.36 -10.25
C LYS A 84 -3.04 16.26 -11.75
N ARG A 85 -3.85 15.28 -12.20
CA ARG A 85 -4.28 15.18 -13.60
C ARG A 85 -5.07 16.42 -14.02
N ASP A 86 -6.06 16.80 -13.22
CA ASP A 86 -6.96 17.93 -13.51
C ASP A 86 -6.20 19.27 -13.56
N SER A 87 -5.15 19.39 -12.75
CA SER A 87 -4.27 20.57 -12.71
C SER A 87 -3.09 20.51 -13.70
N GLY A 88 -2.97 19.46 -14.52
CA GLY A 88 -1.86 19.27 -15.44
C GLY A 88 -0.49 19.10 -14.76
N ARG A 89 -0.47 18.74 -13.47
CA ARG A 89 0.76 18.53 -12.70
C ARG A 89 1.37 17.15 -12.95
N PRO A 90 2.70 17.01 -12.82
CA PRO A 90 3.36 15.71 -12.90
C PRO A 90 2.84 14.73 -11.83
N LEU A 91 2.63 13.47 -12.22
CA LEU A 91 2.27 12.37 -11.31
C LEU A 91 3.49 11.87 -10.52
N VAL A 92 4.08 12.74 -9.72
CA VAL A 92 5.20 12.42 -8.83
C VAL A 92 4.67 12.39 -7.39
N PRO A 93 5.00 11.36 -6.57
CA PRO A 93 4.62 11.32 -5.17
C PRO A 93 5.08 12.57 -4.40
N ASN A 94 4.24 13.05 -3.49
CA ASN A 94 4.60 14.10 -2.56
C ASN A 94 5.60 13.55 -1.55
N LEU A 95 6.80 14.13 -1.49
CA LEU A 95 7.78 13.78 -0.47
C LEU A 95 7.33 14.38 0.86
N ARG A 96 7.16 13.56 1.88
CA ARG A 96 7.15 14.06 3.26
C ARG A 96 8.57 14.47 3.60
N THR A 97 8.84 15.78 3.67
CA THR A 97 10.03 16.29 4.35
C THR A 97 9.90 15.93 5.82
N GLY A 98 10.69 14.98 6.30
CA GLY A 98 10.70 14.58 7.70
C GLY A 98 11.04 15.78 8.60
N GLY A 99 10.21 16.00 9.62
CA GLY A 99 10.53 16.82 10.78
C GLY A 99 11.07 15.96 11.90
#